data_AF-A0AA39KBE3-F1
#
_entry.id   AF-A0AA39KBE3-F1
#
_cell.length_a   1.000
_cell.length_b   1.000
_cell.length_c   1.000
_cell.angle_alpha   90.00
_cell.angle_beta   90.00
_cell.angle_gamma   90.00
#
_symmetry.space_group_name_H-M   'P 1'
#
loop_
_entity.id
_entity.type
_entity.pdbx_description
1 polymer ?
#
loop_
_entity_poly.entity_id
_entity_poly.type
_entity_poly.pdbx_seq_one_letter_code
_entity_poly.pdbx_strand_id
1 'polypeptide(L)'
;MTYLWARNSSQNTDSRSGSLFSPRKRRRVVKVEVVVPTLRSVLDKFPPGIGEDDDDNQAIQILVNPDIKKNKNLELTLDTVQNRIRGLRVYNVDLDPEIRDVTVDRRFMSQVLGREHPRNLSEYRLKNSSTYTTWMTSWAPGLFFSSRNKSEWPKTQRVFSRIDSGKWQYMGQYSMERAAPLTVEEWEKQENIVVSTWAHKISKAGYGTRCRAIVHLRHQLGRKPAKAEIDQALQGGNRYKNVTKEQMAHALRQGWLLLTVWKMKCVGYDVGFQRELVERSADWVLPPPKPAKNQGTPGMGSKRKHNESLNMIDSDDESTIEELIYLPKGTKTRPIVV
;
A
#
# COMPACT_ATOMS: atom_id res chain seq x y z
N MET A 1 -7.39 27.97 -49.94
CA MET A 1 -6.48 26.96 -50.54
C MET A 1 -6.84 25.63 -49.92
N THR A 2 -7.56 24.83 -50.70
CA THR A 2 -8.36 23.68 -50.26
C THR A 2 -7.81 22.47 -51.00
N TYR A 3 -7.31 21.45 -50.27
CA TYR A 3 -6.80 20.24 -50.90
C TYR A 3 -7.85 19.13 -50.83
N LEU A 4 -8.44 18.87 -52.01
CA LEU A 4 -9.13 17.64 -52.40
C LEU A 4 -8.08 16.56 -52.70
N TRP A 5 -8.29 15.33 -52.25
CA TRP A 5 -7.63 14.15 -52.83
C TRP A 5 -8.67 13.13 -53.27
N ALA A 6 -8.46 12.69 -54.51
CA ALA A 6 -9.37 11.90 -55.32
C ALA A 6 -9.21 10.39 -55.09
N ARG A 7 -10.32 9.70 -55.41
CA ARG A 7 -10.45 8.25 -55.62
C ARG A 7 -9.41 7.71 -56.61
N ASN A 8 -8.95 6.49 -56.37
CA ASN A 8 -8.63 5.57 -57.45
C ASN A 8 -9.17 4.17 -57.14
N SER A 9 -9.97 3.66 -58.07
CA SER A 9 -10.50 2.31 -58.15
C SER A 9 -9.53 1.45 -58.97
N SER A 10 -9.22 0.25 -58.50
CA SER A 10 -8.73 -0.83 -59.36
C SER A 10 -9.42 -2.14 -58.99
N GLN A 11 -10.08 -2.71 -60.00
CA GLN A 11 -10.59 -4.07 -60.03
C GLN A 11 -9.42 -5.05 -60.08
N ASN A 12 -9.50 -6.18 -59.39
CA ASN A 12 -8.86 -7.40 -59.87
C ASN A 12 -9.68 -8.64 -59.45
N THR A 13 -9.77 -9.55 -60.40
CA THR A 13 -10.61 -10.74 -60.48
C THR A 13 -9.96 -11.98 -59.87
N ASP A 14 -10.81 -12.88 -59.37
CA ASP A 14 -10.73 -14.34 -59.30
C ASP A 14 -9.47 -15.06 -58.79
N SER A 15 -9.65 -15.90 -57.76
CA SER A 15 -9.62 -17.36 -57.95
C SER A 15 -9.92 -18.16 -56.67
N ARG A 16 -10.81 -19.13 -56.84
CA ARG A 16 -11.17 -20.26 -55.95
C ARG A 16 -9.98 -20.89 -55.18
N SER A 17 -10.18 -21.11 -53.87
CA SER A 17 -9.79 -22.38 -53.24
C SER A 17 -10.84 -22.79 -52.21
N GLY A 18 -11.43 -23.96 -52.40
CA GLY A 18 -12.45 -24.52 -51.52
C GLY A 18 -11.79 -25.21 -50.32
N SER A 19 -11.90 -24.61 -49.14
CA SER A 19 -11.53 -25.26 -47.88
C SER A 19 -12.75 -25.95 -47.26
N LEU A 20 -12.68 -27.27 -47.17
CA LEU A 20 -13.61 -28.11 -46.42
C LEU A 20 -13.54 -27.75 -44.93
N PHE A 21 -14.47 -26.92 -44.45
CA PHE A 21 -14.62 -26.62 -43.03
C PHE A 21 -15.34 -27.78 -42.32
N SER A 22 -14.66 -28.36 -41.34
CA SER A 22 -15.23 -29.32 -40.40
C SER A 22 -16.40 -28.68 -39.61
N PRO A 23 -17.53 -29.39 -39.40
CA PRO A 23 -18.67 -28.87 -38.66
C PRO A 23 -18.26 -28.55 -37.21
N ARG A 24 -18.27 -27.26 -36.86
CA ARG A 24 -18.01 -26.78 -35.50
C ARG A 24 -19.02 -27.39 -34.53
N LYS A 25 -18.53 -28.19 -33.56
CA LYS A 25 -19.30 -28.66 -32.40
C LYS A 25 -19.92 -27.45 -31.68
N ARG A 26 -21.25 -27.34 -31.70
CA ARG A 26 -22.00 -26.34 -30.93
C ARG A 26 -21.73 -26.55 -29.44
N ARG A 27 -21.00 -25.63 -28.81
CA ARG A 27 -20.83 -25.60 -27.35
C ARG A 27 -22.20 -25.30 -26.74
N ARG A 28 -22.67 -26.19 -25.87
CA ARG A 28 -23.88 -26.00 -25.06
C ARG A 28 -23.59 -24.87 -24.08
N VAL A 29 -24.23 -23.72 -24.28
CA VAL A 29 -24.15 -22.60 -23.34
C VAL A 29 -25.05 -22.95 -22.16
N VAL A 30 -24.44 -23.40 -21.07
CA VAL A 30 -25.14 -23.54 -19.79
C VAL A 30 -25.24 -22.13 -19.22
N LYS A 31 -26.45 -21.58 -19.18
CA LYS A 31 -26.72 -20.36 -18.40
C LYS A 31 -26.62 -20.76 -16.94
N VAL A 32 -25.43 -20.56 -16.36
CA VAL A 32 -25.26 -20.59 -14.91
C VAL A 32 -25.78 -19.25 -14.42
N GLU A 33 -26.96 -19.25 -13.82
CA GLU A 33 -27.48 -18.09 -13.11
C GLU A 33 -26.66 -17.95 -11.82
N VAL A 34 -25.53 -17.23 -11.93
CA VAL A 34 -24.69 -16.90 -10.79
C VAL A 34 -25.41 -15.79 -10.03
N VAL A 35 -26.20 -16.17 -9.04
CA VAL A 35 -26.80 -15.23 -8.08
C VAL A 35 -25.66 -14.68 -7.23
N VAL A 36 -25.14 -13.52 -7.64
CA VAL A 36 -24.16 -12.77 -6.84
C VAL A 36 -24.92 -12.10 -5.69
N PRO A 37 -24.64 -12.44 -4.42
CA PRO A 37 -25.30 -11.81 -3.31
C PRO A 37 -25.04 -10.30 -3.35
N THR A 38 -26.10 -9.50 -3.40
CA THR A 38 -25.98 -8.06 -3.28
C THR A 38 -25.41 -7.72 -1.89
N LEU A 39 -24.54 -6.71 -1.81
CA LEU A 39 -23.94 -6.26 -0.54
C LEU A 39 -25.02 -6.00 0.54
N ARG A 40 -26.20 -5.56 0.12
CA ARG A 40 -27.38 -5.36 0.98
C ARG A 40 -27.91 -6.66 1.59
N SER A 41 -27.90 -7.77 0.86
CA SER A 41 -28.29 -9.08 1.42
C SER A 41 -27.23 -9.67 2.37
N VAL A 42 -25.98 -9.21 2.29
CA VAL A 42 -24.92 -9.50 3.28
C VAL A 42 -25.07 -8.62 4.51
N LEU A 43 -25.40 -7.34 4.32
CA LEU A 43 -25.58 -6.38 5.41
C LEU A 43 -26.90 -6.57 6.19
N ASP A 44 -27.97 -7.00 5.53
CA ASP A 44 -29.28 -7.30 6.15
C ASP A 44 -29.27 -8.64 6.92
N LYS A 45 -28.22 -9.46 6.75
CA LYS A 45 -27.99 -10.65 7.57
C LYS A 45 -27.44 -10.34 8.96
N PHE A 46 -27.04 -9.10 9.23
CA PHE A 46 -26.63 -8.70 10.58
C PHE A 46 -27.87 -8.30 11.37
N PRO A 47 -28.33 -9.14 12.31
CA PRO A 47 -29.54 -8.82 13.04
C PRO A 47 -29.20 -7.76 14.07
N PRO A 48 -30.08 -6.78 14.31
CA PRO A 48 -29.83 -5.74 15.30
C PRO A 48 -29.89 -6.38 16.71
N GLY A 49 -28.73 -6.79 17.23
CA GLY A 49 -28.56 -7.25 18.62
C GLY A 49 -28.22 -8.72 18.83
N ILE A 50 -27.21 -9.26 18.16
CA ILE A 50 -26.70 -10.64 18.38
C ILE A 50 -25.32 -10.61 19.05
N GLY A 51 -25.03 -11.62 19.88
CA GLY A 51 -24.01 -11.67 20.93
C GLY A 51 -22.57 -11.36 20.49
N GLU A 52 -21.83 -10.73 21.41
CA GLU A 52 -20.68 -9.86 21.15
C GLU A 52 -19.39 -10.52 20.60
N ASP A 53 -19.23 -11.85 20.67
CA ASP A 53 -17.90 -12.45 20.46
C ASP A 53 -17.72 -13.21 19.12
N ASP A 54 -18.72 -13.96 18.63
CA ASP A 54 -18.57 -14.75 17.39
C ASP A 54 -18.86 -13.95 16.11
N ASP A 55 -19.72 -12.92 16.19
CA ASP A 55 -20.08 -12.07 15.05
C ASP A 55 -18.97 -11.08 14.67
N ASP A 56 -18.18 -10.63 15.64
CA ASP A 56 -17.07 -9.69 15.44
C ASP A 56 -16.03 -10.27 14.45
N ASN A 57 -15.78 -11.57 14.53
CA ASN A 57 -14.86 -12.27 13.63
C ASN A 57 -15.37 -12.32 12.18
N GLN A 58 -16.66 -12.61 11.98
CA GLN A 58 -17.25 -12.65 10.64
C GLN A 58 -17.34 -11.26 10.03
N ALA A 59 -17.72 -10.26 10.82
CA ALA A 59 -17.76 -8.87 10.39
C ALA A 59 -16.39 -8.43 9.87
N ILE A 60 -15.31 -8.77 10.59
CA ILE A 60 -13.95 -8.41 10.19
C ILE A 60 -13.52 -9.13 8.91
N GLN A 61 -13.90 -10.39 8.72
CA GLN A 61 -13.64 -11.11 7.47
C GLN A 61 -14.31 -10.43 6.26
N ILE A 62 -15.52 -9.87 6.44
CA ILE A 62 -16.23 -9.11 5.39
C ILE A 62 -15.53 -7.78 5.06
N LEU A 63 -14.79 -7.19 6.00
CA LEU A 63 -14.01 -5.98 5.75
C LEU A 63 -12.75 -6.26 4.92
N VAL A 64 -12.33 -7.52 4.80
CA VAL A 64 -11.13 -7.88 4.05
C VAL A 64 -11.40 -7.76 2.54
N ASN A 65 -10.86 -6.72 1.93
CA ASN A 65 -10.79 -6.65 0.48
C ASN A 65 -9.81 -7.71 -0.06
N PRO A 66 -10.27 -8.71 -0.84
CA PRO A 66 -9.42 -9.77 -1.37
C PRO A 66 -8.44 -9.29 -2.45
N ASP A 67 -8.71 -8.15 -3.09
CA ASP A 67 -7.94 -7.65 -4.22
C ASP A 67 -6.73 -6.80 -3.81
N ILE A 68 -6.65 -6.39 -2.54
CA ILE A 68 -5.52 -5.60 -2.05
C ILE A 68 -4.28 -6.50 -1.96
N LYS A 69 -3.20 -6.12 -2.66
CA LYS A 69 -1.90 -6.77 -2.49
C LYS A 69 -1.39 -6.55 -1.06
N LYS A 70 -1.51 -7.58 -0.23
CA LYS A 70 -1.06 -7.57 1.17
C LYS A 70 0.40 -7.97 1.28
N ASN A 71 1.13 -7.23 2.11
CA ASN A 71 2.42 -7.70 2.60
C ASN A 71 2.18 -8.49 3.89
N LYS A 72 2.05 -9.82 3.74
CA LYS A 72 1.69 -10.76 4.83
C LYS A 72 2.58 -10.61 6.07
N ASN A 73 3.84 -10.22 5.87
CA ASN A 73 4.84 -10.12 6.93
C ASN A 73 4.73 -8.84 7.78
N LEU A 74 3.67 -8.06 7.63
CA LEU A 74 3.48 -6.78 8.33
C LEU A 74 2.13 -6.68 9.03
N GLU A 75 1.28 -7.68 8.84
CA GLU A 75 -0.02 -7.75 9.48
C GLU A 75 0.19 -7.98 10.99
N LEU A 76 -0.43 -7.11 11.80
CA LEU A 76 -0.48 -7.34 13.24
C LEU A 76 -1.43 -8.50 13.52
N THR A 77 -1.26 -9.13 14.68
CA THR A 77 -2.19 -10.16 15.15
C THR A 77 -3.63 -9.65 15.10
N LEU A 78 -4.54 -10.56 14.73
CA LEU A 78 -5.95 -10.23 14.53
C LEU A 78 -6.51 -9.50 15.76
N ASP A 79 -6.34 -10.06 16.96
CA ASP A 79 -6.75 -9.48 18.25
C ASP A 79 -6.33 -8.01 18.42
N THR A 80 -5.08 -7.67 18.07
CA THR A 80 -4.54 -6.31 18.19
C THR A 80 -5.32 -5.33 17.32
N VAL A 81 -5.73 -5.79 16.13
CA VAL A 81 -6.54 -5.02 15.21
C VAL A 81 -7.99 -4.95 15.69
N GLN A 82 -8.63 -6.09 16.00
CA GLN A 82 -10.05 -6.15 16.38
C GLN A 82 -10.33 -5.25 17.58
N ASN A 83 -9.51 -5.35 18.63
CA ASN A 83 -9.66 -4.54 19.84
C ASN A 83 -9.63 -3.03 19.58
N ARG A 84 -8.93 -2.59 18.53
CA ARG A 84 -8.84 -1.16 18.17
C ARG A 84 -9.98 -0.70 17.27
N ILE A 85 -10.49 -1.58 16.41
CA ILE A 85 -11.60 -1.26 15.50
C ILE A 85 -12.98 -1.56 16.09
N ARG A 86 -13.05 -2.29 17.21
CA ARG A 86 -14.30 -2.59 17.92
C ARG A 86 -15.12 -1.32 18.17
N GLY A 87 -16.40 -1.39 17.84
CA GLY A 87 -17.36 -0.29 17.96
C GLY A 87 -17.32 0.74 16.83
N LEU A 88 -16.40 0.64 15.86
CA LEU A 88 -16.42 1.50 14.68
C LEU A 88 -17.45 0.99 13.67
N ARG A 89 -18.34 1.88 13.24
CA ARG A 89 -19.38 1.55 12.26
C ARG A 89 -18.84 1.63 10.84
N VAL A 90 -19.29 0.69 10.00
CA VAL A 90 -19.09 0.71 8.55
C VAL A 90 -20.00 1.78 7.94
N TYR A 91 -19.48 2.57 7.01
CA TYR A 91 -20.28 3.57 6.30
C TYR A 91 -20.96 2.92 5.10
N ASN A 92 -22.29 3.01 4.98
CA ASN A 92 -22.99 2.41 3.83
C ASN A 92 -22.89 3.32 2.60
N VAL A 93 -22.38 2.77 1.48
CA VAL A 93 -22.25 3.49 0.20
C VAL A 93 -23.23 2.91 -0.79
N ASP A 94 -24.30 3.65 -1.06
CA ASP A 94 -25.30 3.32 -2.07
C ASP A 94 -24.84 3.77 -3.45
N LEU A 95 -23.84 3.07 -3.99
CA LEU A 95 -23.30 3.30 -5.32
C LEU A 95 -23.07 1.95 -6.00
N ASP A 96 -23.35 1.91 -7.30
CA ASP A 96 -23.06 0.74 -8.13
C ASP A 96 -21.59 0.31 -7.95
N PRO A 97 -21.31 -0.97 -7.63
CA PRO A 97 -19.95 -1.48 -7.51
C PRO A 97 -19.06 -1.12 -8.70
N GLU A 98 -19.59 -1.07 -9.93
CA GLU A 98 -18.82 -0.72 -11.12
C GLU A 98 -18.29 0.72 -11.10
N ILE A 99 -19.04 1.64 -10.49
CA ILE A 99 -18.64 3.05 -10.34
C ILE A 99 -17.78 3.21 -9.09
N ARG A 100 -18.17 2.53 -8.01
CA ARG A 100 -17.57 2.64 -6.69
C ARG A 100 -16.16 2.06 -6.64
N ASP A 101 -15.95 0.92 -7.30
CA ASP A 101 -14.72 0.16 -7.18
C ASP A 101 -13.70 0.50 -8.28
N VAL A 102 -13.97 1.55 -9.08
CA VAL A 102 -13.03 2.08 -10.08
C VAL A 102 -11.68 2.42 -9.45
N THR A 103 -10.63 1.97 -10.13
CA THR A 103 -9.24 2.31 -9.81
C THR A 103 -8.69 3.29 -10.84
N VAL A 104 -7.83 4.20 -10.38
CA VAL A 104 -7.16 5.19 -11.21
C VAL A 104 -5.65 5.06 -11.14
N ASP A 105 -4.98 5.49 -12.20
CA ASP A 105 -3.51 5.49 -12.24
C ASP A 105 -2.91 6.52 -11.26
N ARG A 106 -1.79 6.18 -10.62
CA ARG A 106 -1.08 7.08 -9.70
C ARG A 106 -0.68 8.41 -10.37
N ARG A 107 -0.29 8.36 -11.64
CA ARG A 107 0.09 9.54 -12.43
C ARG A 107 -1.14 10.35 -12.78
N PHE A 108 -2.28 9.70 -13.09
CA PHE A 108 -3.57 10.38 -13.20
C PHE A 108 -3.84 11.19 -11.93
N MET A 109 -3.82 10.56 -10.75
CA MET A 109 -4.03 11.29 -9.48
C MET A 109 -3.05 12.47 -9.31
N SER A 110 -1.77 12.26 -9.64
CA SER A 110 -0.74 13.29 -9.45
C SER A 110 -0.89 14.47 -10.40
N GLN A 111 -1.37 14.24 -11.62
CA GLN A 111 -1.44 15.25 -12.67
C GLN A 111 -2.80 15.93 -12.72
N VAL A 112 -3.87 15.17 -12.54
CA VAL A 112 -5.24 15.64 -12.66
C VAL A 112 -5.67 16.22 -11.31
N LEU A 113 -5.76 15.37 -10.28
CA LEU A 113 -6.18 15.81 -8.94
C LEU A 113 -5.14 16.75 -8.29
N GLY A 114 -3.85 16.49 -8.56
CA GLY A 114 -2.74 17.25 -7.97
C GLY A 114 -2.56 18.68 -8.47
N ARG A 115 -3.05 19.00 -9.68
CA ARG A 115 -2.96 20.36 -10.24
C ARG A 115 -4.12 21.24 -9.82
N GLU A 116 -5.32 20.67 -9.77
CA GLU A 116 -6.54 21.41 -9.42
C GLU A 116 -6.67 21.67 -7.92
N HIS A 117 -6.03 20.84 -7.10
CA HIS A 117 -5.96 21.02 -5.66
C HIS A 117 -4.50 21.31 -5.25
N PRO A 118 -3.90 22.44 -5.71
CA PRO A 118 -2.49 22.73 -5.51
C PRO A 118 -2.14 22.97 -4.04
N ARG A 119 -3.14 23.20 -3.18
CA ARG A 119 -2.99 23.19 -1.73
C ARG A 119 -3.22 21.77 -1.22
N ASN A 120 -2.13 21.08 -0.93
CA ASN A 120 -2.05 19.84 -0.16
C ASN A 120 -2.56 18.54 -0.83
N LEU A 121 -1.89 18.07 -1.89
CA LEU A 121 -1.83 16.62 -2.19
C LEU A 121 -1.41 15.77 -0.96
N SER A 122 -0.78 16.36 0.05
CA SER A 122 -0.51 15.75 1.36
C SER A 122 -1.75 15.55 2.23
N GLU A 123 -2.83 16.31 2.05
CA GLU A 123 -4.13 16.10 2.68
C GLU A 123 -4.91 14.97 1.99
N TYR A 124 -4.72 14.78 0.68
CA TYR A 124 -5.34 13.71 -0.11
C TYR A 124 -4.57 12.38 -0.11
N ARG A 125 -3.34 12.37 0.41
CA ARG A 125 -2.48 11.18 0.42
C ARG A 125 -2.09 10.80 1.84
N LEU A 126 -2.74 9.76 2.34
CA LEU A 126 -1.96 8.73 3.01
C LEU A 126 -1.00 8.15 1.96
N LYS A 127 0.21 8.72 1.86
CA LYS A 127 1.27 8.10 1.07
C LYS A 127 1.43 6.69 1.64
N ASN A 128 1.15 5.67 0.82
CA ASN A 128 1.50 4.26 1.07
C ASN A 128 3.01 4.03 1.10
N SER A 129 3.75 4.88 1.81
CA SER A 129 5.16 4.65 2.09
C SER A 129 5.34 3.55 3.14
N SER A 130 4.29 3.12 3.86
CA SER A 130 4.31 2.00 4.83
C SER A 130 3.03 1.94 5.69
N THR A 131 1.88 2.37 5.17
CA THR A 131 0.70 2.59 6.02
C THR A 131 -0.28 1.45 5.84
N TYR A 132 -0.28 0.54 6.81
CA TYR A 132 -1.04 -0.70 6.84
C TYR A 132 -2.50 -0.41 7.19
N THR A 133 -3.26 0.00 6.18
CA THR A 133 -4.72 -0.15 6.18
C THR A 133 -5.01 -1.62 5.90
N THR A 134 -4.63 -2.47 6.84
CA THR A 134 -4.97 -3.88 6.76
C THR A 134 -6.51 -3.93 6.82
N TRP A 135 -7.13 -4.68 5.91
CA TRP A 135 -8.57 -5.03 5.96
C TRP A 135 -9.60 -3.98 5.55
N MET A 136 -9.35 -3.15 4.53
CA MET A 136 -10.38 -2.15 4.15
C MET A 136 -10.87 -2.41 2.73
N THR A 137 -12.03 -3.04 2.63
CA THR A 137 -13.01 -2.66 1.61
C THR A 137 -13.15 -1.13 1.67
N SER A 138 -13.39 -0.47 0.54
CA SER A 138 -13.90 0.91 0.49
C SER A 138 -14.88 1.14 1.65
N TRP A 139 -15.01 2.35 2.20
CA TRP A 139 -15.96 2.71 3.27
C TRP A 139 -15.85 2.00 4.64
N ALA A 140 -15.01 0.97 4.79
CA ALA A 140 -14.76 0.30 6.07
C ALA A 140 -13.96 1.20 7.04
N PRO A 141 -14.06 1.02 8.37
CA PRO A 141 -13.12 1.59 9.32
C PRO A 141 -11.80 0.81 9.33
N GLY A 142 -10.73 1.40 9.87
CA GLY A 142 -9.44 0.72 9.91
C GLY A 142 -8.40 1.44 10.74
N LEU A 143 -7.13 1.06 10.56
CA LEU A 143 -6.03 1.58 11.37
C LEU A 143 -4.96 2.21 10.49
N PHE A 144 -4.34 3.25 11.03
CA PHE A 144 -3.19 3.88 10.44
C PHE A 144 -2.05 3.96 11.44
N PHE A 145 -0.89 3.47 11.03
CA PHE A 145 0.30 3.41 11.86
C PHE A 145 1.31 4.47 11.43
N SER A 146 1.86 5.20 12.41
CA SER A 146 2.89 6.19 12.17
C SER A 146 3.99 6.12 13.20
N SER A 147 5.24 6.21 12.73
CA SER A 147 6.40 6.47 13.58
C SER A 147 6.51 7.93 14.03
N ARG A 148 5.70 8.83 13.44
CA ARG A 148 5.70 10.25 13.77
C ARG A 148 4.55 10.55 14.71
N ASN A 149 4.86 11.22 15.81
CA ASN A 149 3.86 11.84 16.67
C ASN A 149 3.38 13.13 15.99
N LYS A 150 2.42 13.01 15.06
CA LYS A 150 1.70 14.17 14.55
C LYS A 150 0.79 14.69 15.67
N SER A 151 0.74 16.01 15.83
CA SER A 151 -0.13 16.66 16.82
C SER A 151 -1.59 16.34 16.50
N GLU A 152 -2.05 16.65 15.29
CA GLU A 152 -3.44 16.46 14.86
C GLU A 152 -3.52 16.19 13.35
N TRP A 153 -4.59 15.52 12.93
CA TRP A 153 -4.96 15.39 11.53
C TRP A 153 -6.09 16.36 11.19
N PRO A 154 -6.25 16.78 9.92
CA PRO A 154 -7.46 17.45 9.48
C PRO A 154 -8.70 16.64 9.86
N LYS A 155 -9.79 17.34 10.23
CA LYS A 155 -11.04 16.72 10.71
C LYS A 155 -11.55 15.62 9.77
N THR A 156 -11.45 15.85 8.46
CA THR A 156 -11.89 14.92 7.43
C THR A 156 -10.91 14.95 6.26
N GLN A 157 -10.56 13.78 5.74
CA GLN A 157 -9.63 13.61 4.62
C GLN A 157 -10.20 12.62 3.60
N ARG A 158 -10.02 12.91 2.30
CA ARG A 158 -10.26 11.91 1.25
C ARG A 158 -9.13 10.89 1.27
N VAL A 159 -9.47 9.61 1.38
CA VAL A 159 -8.50 8.53 1.46
C VAL A 159 -8.49 7.75 0.15
N PHE A 160 -7.29 7.48 -0.33
CA PHE A 160 -7.05 6.54 -1.42
C PHE A 160 -6.20 5.39 -0.92
N SER A 161 -6.57 4.17 -1.29
CA SER A 161 -5.75 2.98 -1.08
C SER A 161 -5.13 2.52 -2.40
N ARG A 162 -3.97 1.87 -2.32
CA ARG A 162 -3.34 1.26 -3.49
C ARG A 162 -3.79 -0.20 -3.53
N ILE A 163 -4.52 -0.55 -4.57
CA ILE A 163 -4.99 -1.93 -4.77
C ILE A 163 -3.89 -2.76 -5.44
N ASP A 164 -3.20 -2.16 -6.42
CA ASP A 164 -2.13 -2.80 -7.19
C ASP A 164 -1.04 -1.77 -7.58
N SER A 165 0.03 -2.21 -8.25
CA SER A 165 1.05 -1.32 -8.80
C SER A 165 0.44 -0.31 -9.77
N GLY A 166 0.55 0.97 -9.41
CA GLY A 166 -0.03 2.07 -10.19
C GLY A 166 -1.54 2.27 -10.02
N LYS A 167 -2.30 1.29 -9.49
CA LYS A 167 -3.77 1.38 -9.35
C LYS A 167 -4.20 1.79 -7.95
N TRP A 168 -4.98 2.87 -7.87
CA TRP A 168 -5.46 3.46 -6.62
C TRP A 168 -6.98 3.57 -6.63
N GLN A 169 -7.60 3.25 -5.50
CA GLN A 169 -9.05 3.30 -5.31
C GLN A 169 -9.40 4.37 -4.27
N TYR A 170 -10.46 5.12 -4.52
CA TYR A 170 -11.01 6.04 -3.53
C TYR A 170 -11.79 5.27 -2.46
N MET A 171 -11.41 5.45 -1.20
CA MET A 171 -12.00 4.70 -0.07
C MET A 171 -13.15 5.46 0.60
N GLY A 172 -13.24 6.78 0.39
CA GLY A 172 -14.20 7.66 1.06
C GLY A 172 -13.54 8.81 1.84
N GLN A 173 -14.34 9.45 2.69
CA GLN A 173 -13.93 10.54 3.57
C GLN A 173 -13.73 10.01 4.99
N TYR A 174 -12.55 10.21 5.57
CA TYR A 174 -12.17 9.66 6.86
C TYR A 174 -11.81 10.74 7.88
N SER A 175 -12.27 10.54 9.11
CA SER A 175 -11.72 11.20 10.29
C SER A 175 -10.70 10.28 10.99
N MET A 176 -9.65 10.87 11.54
CA MET A 176 -8.58 10.16 12.24
C MET A 176 -8.68 10.43 13.74
N GLU A 177 -8.84 9.39 14.54
CA GLU A 177 -8.81 9.47 16.00
C GLU A 177 -7.58 8.76 16.53
N ARG A 178 -6.89 9.33 17.52
CA ARG A 178 -5.69 8.71 18.08
C ARG A 178 -6.07 7.51 18.94
N ALA A 179 -5.48 6.35 18.68
CA ALA A 179 -5.57 5.18 19.55
C ALA A 179 -4.36 5.09 20.49
N ALA A 180 -4.46 4.21 21.49
CA ALA A 180 -3.31 3.82 22.28
C ALA A 180 -2.20 3.25 21.35
N PRO A 181 -0.93 3.66 21.54
CA PRO A 181 0.19 3.07 20.82
C PRO A 181 0.29 1.57 21.12
N LEU A 182 1.02 0.84 20.29
CA LEU A 182 1.29 -0.57 20.58
C LEU A 182 2.09 -0.72 21.87
N THR A 183 1.63 -1.56 22.79
CA THR A 183 2.32 -1.84 24.05
C THR A 183 3.46 -2.83 23.85
N VAL A 184 4.30 -3.00 24.88
CA VAL A 184 5.39 -3.99 24.87
C VAL A 184 4.84 -5.40 24.71
N GLU A 185 3.78 -5.71 25.45
CA GLU A 185 3.11 -7.01 25.45
C GLU A 185 2.48 -7.30 24.08
N GLU A 186 1.91 -6.28 23.43
CA GLU A 186 1.38 -6.43 22.06
C GLU A 186 2.49 -6.71 21.06
N TRP A 187 3.67 -6.09 21.20
CA TRP A 187 4.84 -6.39 20.37
C TRP A 187 5.42 -7.78 20.62
N GLU A 188 5.40 -8.24 21.86
CA GLU A 188 5.85 -9.59 22.23
C GLU A 188 4.93 -10.67 21.67
N LYS A 189 3.64 -10.39 21.56
CA LYS A 189 2.66 -11.28 20.92
C LYS A 189 2.79 -11.34 19.39
N GLN A 190 3.48 -10.40 18.75
CA GLN A 190 3.67 -10.42 17.30
C GLN A 190 4.68 -11.49 16.88
N GLU A 191 4.43 -12.11 15.73
CA GLU A 191 5.40 -13.02 15.13
C GLU A 191 6.74 -12.32 14.87
N ASN A 192 7.85 -13.06 15.01
CA ASN A 192 9.21 -12.54 14.77
C ASN A 192 9.35 -11.89 13.38
N ILE A 193 8.70 -12.47 12.36
CA ILE A 193 8.73 -11.95 10.99
C ILE A 193 8.06 -10.56 10.89
N VAL A 194 6.97 -10.34 11.63
CA VAL A 194 6.25 -9.06 11.68
C VAL A 194 7.15 -7.99 12.29
N VAL A 195 7.72 -8.25 13.48
CA VAL A 195 8.61 -7.31 14.17
C VAL A 195 9.85 -7.00 13.31
N SER A 196 10.45 -8.03 12.70
CA SER A 196 11.63 -7.89 11.84
C SER A 196 11.35 -7.03 10.60
N THR A 197 10.21 -7.24 9.94
CA THR A 197 9.83 -6.49 8.74
C THR A 197 9.54 -5.02 9.06
N TRP A 198 8.85 -4.77 10.18
CA TRP A 198 8.66 -3.41 10.70
C TRP A 198 9.98 -2.73 11.03
N ALA A 199 10.86 -3.40 11.78
CA ALA A 199 12.18 -2.89 12.14
C ALA A 199 13.03 -2.58 10.90
N HIS A 200 13.01 -3.46 9.90
CA HIS A 200 13.68 -3.26 8.62
C HIS A 200 13.16 -2.00 7.91
N LYS A 201 11.84 -1.86 7.74
CA LYS A 201 11.23 -0.71 7.06
C LYS A 201 11.55 0.60 7.79
N ILE A 202 11.45 0.64 9.11
CA ILE A 202 11.81 1.83 9.89
C ILE A 202 13.32 2.12 9.79
N SER A 203 14.18 1.10 9.75
CA SER A 203 15.63 1.29 9.61
C SER A 203 16.03 1.89 8.27
N LYS A 204 15.33 1.55 7.18
CA LYS A 204 15.66 1.99 5.81
C LYS A 204 14.94 3.26 5.38
N ALA A 205 13.70 3.45 5.82
CA ALA A 205 12.87 4.54 5.33
C ALA A 205 13.29 5.91 5.89
N GLY A 206 13.13 6.96 5.08
CA GLY A 206 13.39 8.34 5.50
C GLY A 206 12.53 8.79 6.69
N TYR A 207 11.30 8.27 6.80
CA TYR A 207 10.41 8.57 7.93
C TYR A 207 10.94 8.02 9.26
N GLY A 208 11.76 6.97 9.25
CA GLY A 208 12.31 6.32 10.45
C GLY A 208 13.51 7.02 11.06
N THR A 209 13.94 8.17 10.51
CA THR A 209 15.11 8.92 10.98
C THR A 209 15.02 9.29 12.47
N ARG A 210 13.84 9.73 12.94
CA ARG A 210 13.63 10.02 14.36
C ARG A 210 13.74 8.77 15.23
N CYS A 211 13.20 7.64 14.78
CA CYS A 211 13.32 6.37 15.51
C CYS A 211 14.78 5.92 15.62
N ARG A 212 15.55 6.00 14.53
CA ARG A 212 16.98 5.67 14.55
C ARG A 212 17.76 6.58 15.48
N ALA A 213 17.47 7.89 15.49
CA ALA A 213 18.07 8.83 16.44
C ALA A 213 17.79 8.43 17.90
N ILE A 214 16.53 8.07 18.22
CA ILE A 214 16.15 7.61 19.57
C ILE A 214 16.95 6.36 19.97
N VAL A 215 17.03 5.36 19.10
CA VAL A 215 17.77 4.11 19.38
C VAL A 215 19.25 4.37 19.55
N HIS A 216 19.85 5.16 18.66
CA HIS A 216 21.26 5.53 18.73
C HIS A 216 21.59 6.27 20.04
N LEU A 217 20.82 7.32 20.38
CA LEU A 217 21.03 8.09 21.60
C LEU A 217 20.83 7.24 22.85
N ARG A 218 19.85 6.32 22.85
CA ARG A 218 19.61 5.46 24.00
C ARG A 218 20.78 4.49 24.26
N HIS A 219 21.39 3.96 23.20
CA HIS A 219 22.64 3.18 23.33
C HIS A 219 23.82 4.03 23.82
N GLN A 220 23.95 5.27 23.33
CA GLN A 220 25.04 6.17 23.72
C GLN A 220 24.91 6.67 25.17
N LEU A 221 23.70 7.00 25.61
CA LEU A 221 23.44 7.63 26.91
C LEU A 221 23.14 6.63 28.02
N GLY A 222 22.78 5.38 27.69
CA GLY A 222 22.35 4.38 28.67
C GLY A 222 21.01 4.69 29.36
N ARG A 223 20.30 5.74 28.93
CA ARG A 223 18.99 6.18 29.48
C ARG A 223 18.02 6.61 28.39
N LYS A 224 16.76 6.86 28.76
CA LYS A 224 15.77 7.45 27.84
C LYS A 224 16.24 8.86 27.42
N PRO A 225 16.40 9.15 26.12
CA PRO A 225 16.79 10.47 25.67
C PRO A 225 15.65 11.48 25.88
N ALA A 226 16.00 12.70 26.28
CA ALA A 226 15.07 13.82 26.39
C ALA A 226 14.67 14.35 25.01
N LYS A 227 13.53 15.04 24.92
CA LYS A 227 13.03 15.60 23.66
C LYS A 227 14.04 16.55 22.99
N ALA A 228 14.69 17.40 23.79
CA ALA A 228 15.70 18.35 23.31
C ALA A 228 16.93 17.65 22.71
N GLU A 229 17.40 16.54 23.33
CA GLU A 229 18.53 15.75 22.81
C GLU A 229 18.20 15.13 21.45
N ILE A 230 16.98 14.61 21.30
CA ILE A 230 16.50 14.06 20.02
C ILE A 230 16.41 15.16 18.96
N ASP A 231 15.88 16.32 19.30
CA ASP A 231 15.69 17.42 18.35
C ASP A 231 17.05 18.02 17.92
N GLN A 232 18.01 18.15 18.84
CA GLN A 232 19.39 18.55 18.54
C GLN A 232 20.09 17.53 17.62
N ALA A 233 19.95 16.24 17.92
CA ALA A 233 20.46 15.15 17.07
C ALA A 233 19.93 15.23 15.63
N LEU A 234 18.64 15.56 15.47
CA LEU A 234 18.02 15.69 14.15
C LEU A 234 18.46 16.96 13.39
N GLN A 235 18.79 18.05 14.09
CA GLN A 235 19.30 19.28 13.48
C GLN A 235 20.69 19.09 12.85
N GLY A 236 21.51 18.17 13.38
CA GLY A 236 22.84 17.86 12.84
C GLY A 236 22.85 17.18 11.46
N GLY A 237 21.68 16.92 10.85
CA GLY A 237 21.58 16.31 9.52
C GLY A 237 21.95 14.82 9.45
N ASN A 238 22.40 14.23 10.55
CA ASN A 238 22.70 12.81 10.63
C ASN A 238 21.42 11.98 10.48
N ARG A 239 21.47 10.95 9.62
CA ARG A 239 20.33 10.05 9.36
C ARG A 239 20.38 8.76 10.18
N TYR A 240 21.43 8.56 10.98
CA TYR A 240 21.65 7.41 11.87
C TYR A 240 21.51 6.06 11.15
N LYS A 241 22.06 5.96 9.92
CA LYS A 241 21.95 4.76 9.06
C LYS A 241 22.74 3.55 9.61
N ASN A 242 23.58 3.77 10.62
CA ASN A 242 24.34 2.74 11.33
C ASN A 242 23.46 1.93 12.30
N VAL A 243 22.25 2.38 12.63
CA VAL A 243 21.32 1.62 13.48
C VAL A 243 20.78 0.43 12.68
N THR A 244 21.04 -0.79 13.17
CA THR A 244 20.69 -2.03 12.46
C THR A 244 19.21 -2.39 12.65
N LYS A 245 18.69 -3.33 11.83
CA LYS A 245 17.32 -3.83 11.98
C LYS A 245 17.13 -4.57 13.30
N GLU A 246 18.16 -5.24 13.81
CA GLU A 246 18.14 -5.98 15.08
C GLU A 246 18.01 -5.01 16.26
N GLN A 247 18.77 -3.92 16.26
CA GLN A 247 18.65 -2.85 17.25
C GLN A 247 17.26 -2.21 17.22
N MET A 248 16.68 -2.03 16.04
CA MET A 248 15.33 -1.51 15.87
C MET A 248 14.26 -2.48 16.39
N ALA A 249 14.39 -3.78 16.10
CA ALA A 249 13.47 -4.81 16.59
C ALA A 249 13.52 -4.93 18.11
N HIS A 250 14.73 -4.93 18.69
CA HIS A 250 14.92 -4.87 20.13
C HIS A 250 14.27 -3.62 20.73
N ALA A 251 14.47 -2.45 20.13
CA ALA A 251 13.89 -1.20 20.61
C ALA A 251 12.35 -1.17 20.56
N LEU A 252 11.72 -1.84 19.59
CA LEU A 252 10.25 -2.00 19.56
C LEU A 252 9.77 -2.86 20.73
N ARG A 253 10.39 -4.02 20.94
CA ARG A 253 10.04 -4.94 22.04
C ARG A 253 10.27 -4.35 23.41
N GLN A 254 11.34 -3.59 23.59
CA GLN A 254 11.62 -2.94 24.87
C GLN A 254 10.78 -1.67 25.11
N GLY A 255 9.86 -1.31 24.21
CA GLY A 255 9.04 -0.10 24.33
C GLY A 255 9.85 1.19 24.22
N TRP A 256 11.05 1.15 23.65
CA TRP A 256 11.86 2.35 23.41
C TRP A 256 11.29 3.18 22.27
N LEU A 257 10.68 2.48 21.30
CA LEU A 257 9.98 3.06 20.17
C LEU A 257 8.50 2.76 20.31
N LEU A 258 7.69 3.81 20.16
CA LEU A 258 6.24 3.69 20.10
C LEU A 258 5.78 3.95 18.67
N LEU A 259 4.97 3.04 18.13
CA LEU A 259 4.20 3.32 16.92
C LEU A 259 2.89 3.97 17.34
N THR A 260 2.66 5.18 16.84
CA THR A 260 1.38 5.86 17.02
C THR A 260 0.36 5.17 16.14
N VAL A 261 -0.77 4.80 16.73
CA VAL A 261 -1.88 4.17 16.02
C VAL A 261 -3.03 5.17 15.93
N TRP A 262 -3.67 5.24 14.78
CA TRP A 262 -4.84 6.08 14.52
C TRP A 262 -5.98 5.20 14.08
N LYS A 263 -7.15 5.34 14.69
CA LYS A 263 -8.42 4.78 14.21
C LYS A 263 -8.91 5.64 13.05
N MET A 264 -9.16 4.99 11.93
CA MET A 264 -9.74 5.59 10.73
C MET A 264 -11.24 5.29 10.74
N LYS A 265 -12.07 6.33 10.85
CA LYS A 265 -13.52 6.22 10.75
C LYS A 265 -13.97 6.83 9.43
N CYS A 266 -14.64 6.04 8.58
CA CYS A 266 -15.31 6.59 7.40
C CYS A 266 -16.51 7.42 7.86
N VAL A 267 -16.50 8.72 7.56
CA VAL A 267 -17.54 9.68 7.96
C VAL A 267 -18.42 10.11 6.78
N GLY A 268 -18.04 9.74 5.56
CA GLY A 268 -18.77 10.11 4.36
C GLY A 268 -18.20 9.43 3.12
N TYR A 269 -18.97 9.42 2.04
CA TYR A 269 -18.50 9.03 0.71
C TYR A 269 -18.96 10.09 -0.30
N ASP A 270 -17.99 10.67 -1.01
CA ASP A 270 -18.25 11.72 -1.98
C ASP A 270 -18.63 11.11 -3.33
N VAL A 271 -19.93 10.86 -3.54
CA VAL A 271 -20.45 10.20 -4.75
C VAL A 271 -20.21 11.05 -6.00
N GLY A 272 -20.35 12.39 -5.89
CA GLY A 272 -20.08 13.31 -6.99
C GLY A 272 -18.62 13.22 -7.43
N PHE A 273 -17.70 13.28 -6.46
CA PHE A 273 -16.28 13.10 -6.72
C PHE A 273 -15.95 11.73 -7.31
N GLN A 274 -16.58 10.64 -6.84
CA GLN A 274 -16.35 9.32 -7.42
C GLN A 274 -16.79 9.24 -8.88
N ARG A 275 -17.97 9.80 -9.22
CA ARG A 275 -18.46 9.84 -10.62
C ARG A 275 -17.53 10.68 -11.50
N GLU A 276 -17.09 11.82 -11.00
CA GLU A 276 -16.09 12.66 -11.69
C GLU A 276 -14.78 11.89 -11.90
N LEU A 277 -14.34 11.11 -10.90
CA LEU A 277 -13.16 10.27 -10.99
C LEU A 277 -13.29 9.24 -12.13
N VAL A 278 -14.44 8.56 -12.23
CA VAL A 278 -14.74 7.61 -13.31
C VAL A 278 -14.68 8.31 -14.67
N GLU A 279 -15.44 9.38 -14.85
CA GLU A 279 -15.53 10.14 -16.10
C GLU A 279 -14.15 10.61 -16.58
N ARG A 280 -13.40 11.28 -15.70
CA ARG A 280 -12.09 11.85 -16.05
C ARG A 280 -11.02 10.78 -16.28
N SER A 281 -11.13 9.63 -15.61
CA SER A 281 -10.19 8.54 -15.80
C SER A 281 -10.41 7.79 -17.11
N ALA A 282 -11.65 7.75 -17.63
CA ALA A 282 -11.98 7.08 -18.88
C ALA A 282 -11.29 7.74 -20.09
N ASP A 283 -11.24 9.08 -20.10
CA ASP A 283 -10.61 9.85 -21.18
C ASP A 283 -9.10 10.08 -20.99
N TRP A 284 -8.54 9.64 -19.86
CA TRP A 284 -7.16 9.94 -19.54
C TRP A 284 -6.18 9.02 -20.27
N VAL A 285 -5.41 9.60 -21.19
CA VAL A 285 -4.29 8.93 -21.85
C VAL A 285 -3.01 9.17 -21.06
N LEU A 286 -2.30 8.08 -20.74
CA LEU A 286 -0.99 8.14 -20.09
C LEU A 286 -0.05 9.03 -20.94
N PRO A 287 0.48 10.15 -20.40
CA PRO A 287 1.40 10.97 -21.17
C PRO A 287 2.62 10.14 -21.55
N PRO A 288 3.15 10.34 -22.77
CA PRO A 288 4.28 9.56 -23.26
C PRO A 288 5.43 9.67 -22.26
N PRO A 289 6.17 8.57 -22.04
CA PRO A 289 7.34 8.60 -21.18
C PRO A 289 8.27 9.71 -21.68
N LYS A 290 8.72 10.56 -20.75
CA LYS A 290 9.69 11.61 -21.10
C LYS A 290 10.87 10.92 -21.80
N PRO A 291 11.33 11.43 -22.97
CA PRO A 291 12.47 10.84 -23.65
C PRO A 291 13.59 10.73 -22.63
N ALA A 292 14.25 9.57 -22.59
CA ALA A 292 15.41 9.36 -21.72
C ALA A 292 16.33 10.55 -21.97
N LYS A 293 16.48 11.42 -20.96
CA LYS A 293 17.28 12.63 -21.09
C LYS A 293 18.66 12.12 -21.44
N ASN A 294 19.07 12.26 -22.71
CA ASN A 294 20.28 11.67 -23.26
C ASN A 294 21.35 11.82 -22.22
N GLN A 295 21.73 10.70 -21.59
CA GLN A 295 22.79 10.71 -20.60
C GLN A 295 23.97 11.29 -21.37
N GLY A 296 24.37 12.51 -20.98
CA GLY A 296 25.42 13.24 -21.66
C GLY A 296 26.58 12.29 -21.90
N THR A 297 27.11 12.35 -23.12
CA THR A 297 28.33 11.71 -23.63
C THR A 297 29.11 10.90 -22.59
N PRO A 298 29.40 9.61 -22.84
CA PRO A 298 30.14 8.77 -21.90
C PRO A 298 31.44 9.45 -21.52
N GLY A 299 31.46 10.11 -20.37
CA GLY A 299 32.66 10.66 -19.79
C GLY A 299 33.57 9.48 -19.49
N MET A 300 34.62 9.30 -20.29
CA MET A 300 35.78 8.48 -19.95
C MET A 300 36.31 9.00 -18.60
N GLY A 301 35.87 8.42 -17.49
CA GLY A 301 36.12 9.04 -16.21
C GLY A 301 35.65 8.23 -15.03
N SER A 302 36.42 7.19 -14.70
CA SER A 302 36.37 6.42 -13.47
C SER A 302 35.24 5.39 -13.39
N LYS A 303 35.63 4.11 -13.41
CA LYS A 303 34.85 2.97 -12.91
C LYS A 303 34.48 3.24 -11.44
N ARG A 304 33.46 4.06 -11.19
CA ARG A 304 32.75 4.05 -9.92
C ARG A 304 31.99 2.74 -9.89
N LYS A 305 32.56 1.79 -9.13
CA LYS A 305 31.87 0.59 -8.62
C LYS A 305 30.47 1.03 -8.23
N HIS A 306 29.48 0.65 -9.04
CA HIS A 306 28.10 1.04 -8.90
C HIS A 306 27.57 0.45 -7.60
N ASN A 307 27.80 1.18 -6.51
CA ASN A 307 27.09 0.98 -5.27
C ASN A 307 25.76 1.72 -5.48
N GLU A 308 24.80 0.94 -5.95
CA GLU A 308 23.41 1.27 -6.24
C GLU A 308 22.80 2.01 -5.05
N SER A 309 22.96 3.33 -5.06
CA SER A 309 22.53 4.22 -4.00
C SER A 309 21.22 4.86 -4.41
N LEU A 310 20.14 4.14 -4.10
CA LEU A 310 19.02 4.65 -3.30
C LEU A 310 18.68 6.14 -3.52
N ASN A 311 18.14 6.48 -4.69
CA ASN A 311 17.33 7.68 -4.91
C ASN A 311 16.23 7.50 -5.97
N MET A 312 15.75 6.27 -6.17
CA MET A 312 14.39 6.00 -6.68
C MET A 312 13.63 5.19 -5.63
N ILE A 313 13.19 5.85 -4.55
CA ILE A 313 12.22 5.27 -3.61
C ILE A 313 10.82 5.41 -4.23
N ASP A 314 10.61 4.58 -5.25
CA ASP A 314 9.35 3.93 -5.64
C ASP A 314 9.62 2.53 -6.19
N SER A 315 10.80 1.98 -5.90
CA SER A 315 11.12 0.58 -6.12
C SER A 315 10.47 -0.22 -4.99
N ASP A 316 9.21 -0.62 -5.21
CA ASP A 316 8.68 -1.88 -4.67
C ASP A 316 9.32 -3.04 -5.44
N ASP A 317 10.64 -3.13 -5.41
CA ASP A 317 11.29 -4.40 -5.67
C ASP A 317 11.13 -5.22 -4.39
N GLU A 318 9.97 -5.87 -4.29
CA GLU A 318 9.82 -7.03 -3.41
C GLU A 318 10.75 -8.11 -3.93
N SER A 319 12.03 -8.06 -3.52
CA SER A 319 12.83 -9.26 -3.47
C SER A 319 12.09 -10.21 -2.54
N THR A 320 11.48 -11.24 -3.10
CA THR A 320 10.97 -12.41 -2.36
C THR A 320 12.03 -12.78 -1.35
N ILE A 321 11.75 -12.58 -0.06
CA ILE A 321 12.57 -13.16 0.99
C ILE A 321 12.26 -14.66 0.88
N GLU A 322 12.97 -15.34 -0.01
CA GLU A 322 13.05 -16.79 0.03
C GLU A 322 13.54 -17.11 1.44
N GLU A 323 12.70 -17.84 2.16
CA GLU A 323 13.03 -18.46 3.42
C GLU A 323 14.32 -19.24 3.21
N LEU A 324 15.44 -18.64 3.63
CA LEU A 324 16.76 -19.25 3.59
C LEU A 324 16.73 -20.44 4.55
N ILE A 325 16.27 -21.58 4.05
CA ILE A 325 16.49 -22.88 4.67
C ILE A 325 18.01 -23.02 4.75
N TYR A 326 18.54 -22.84 5.96
CA TYR A 326 19.95 -23.04 6.23
C TYR A 326 20.27 -24.51 6.01
N LEU A 327 20.76 -24.85 4.82
CA LEU A 327 21.44 -26.10 4.57
C LEU A 327 22.84 -25.96 5.16
N PRO A 328 23.19 -26.68 6.24
CA PRO A 328 24.53 -26.63 6.80
C PRO A 328 25.52 -27.03 5.71
N LYS A 329 26.38 -26.08 5.32
CA LYS A 329 27.48 -26.36 4.40
C LYS A 329 28.43 -27.29 5.13
N GLY A 330 28.41 -28.58 4.78
CA GLY A 330 29.39 -29.55 5.23
C GLY A 330 30.79 -29.00 4.99
N THR A 331 31.57 -28.90 6.07
CA THR A 331 32.98 -28.56 6.02
C THR A 331 33.69 -29.66 5.24
N LYS A 332 34.11 -29.37 3.99
CA LYS A 332 35.08 -30.21 3.30
C LYS A 332 36.42 -30.08 4.03
N THR A 333 36.66 -31.01 4.95
CA THR A 333 37.98 -31.27 5.51
C THR A 333 38.94 -31.53 4.35
N ARG A 334 40.01 -30.74 4.25
CA ARG A 334 41.08 -31.00 3.30
C ARG A 334 41.81 -32.26 3.76
N PRO A 335 42.12 -33.22 2.87
CA PRO A 335 42.94 -34.36 3.24
C PRO A 335 44.33 -33.87 3.67
N ILE A 336 44.76 -34.34 4.84
CA ILE A 336 46.14 -34.22 5.30
C ILE A 336 46.94 -35.21 4.46
N VAL A 337 47.86 -34.70 3.64
CA VAL A 337 48.87 -35.52 2.97
C VAL A 337 49.89 -35.88 4.04
N VAL A 338 50.00 -37.16 4.36
CA VAL A 338 51.04 -37.74 5.23
C VAL A 338 52.22 -38.15 4.36
#